data_AF-A0A8C5HAV5-F1
#
_entry.id   AF-A0A8C5HAV5-F1
#
_cell.length_a   1.000
_cell.length_b   1.000
_cell.length_c   1.000
_cell.angle_alpha   90.00
_cell.angle_beta   90.00
_cell.angle_gamma   90.00
#
_symmetry.space_group_name_H-M   'P 1'
#
loop_
_entity.id
_entity.type
_entity.pdbx_description
1 polymer ?
#
loop_
_entity_poly.entity_id
_entity_poly.type
_entity_poly.pdbx_seq_one_letter_code
_entity_poly.pdbx_strand_id
1 'polypeptide(L)'
;GAASAHADNTKGAGPPQPMHWIYNQERLKEVLSDLEPCPEFRPQSANPFYRRTTGEQTCYGDQAYVLLESLSQHGDVNVEDLTRRFYKFFGPGTVYDLPLNDPYRKKGSGPKVVLPIDGPWSNESLKAFFRNVDAGKEETGCDVDCQMDGVTKLAPVVALYAGKPEMLEKVEEAMRVTQNNDMCVAVTLAAARFLEHFILNGFDPNALDAVLTQLNDPKRQNPQDLDRAVIG
;
A
#
# COMPACT_ATOMS: atom_id res chain seq x y z
N GLY A 1 -0.88 -45.91 -3.37
CA GLY A 1 -1.83 -44.85 -3.75
C GLY A 1 -1.35 -43.57 -3.12
N ALA A 2 -0.65 -42.75 -3.89
CA ALA A 2 -0.04 -41.51 -3.42
C ALA A 2 -0.64 -40.35 -4.20
N ALA A 3 -1.15 -39.36 -3.48
CA ALA A 3 -1.08 -37.95 -3.84
C ALA A 3 -1.45 -37.15 -2.59
N SER A 4 -0.42 -36.89 -1.77
CA SER A 4 -0.42 -35.81 -0.80
C SER A 4 -0.50 -34.50 -1.57
N ALA A 5 -1.58 -33.74 -1.42
CA ALA A 5 -1.62 -32.34 -1.81
C ALA A 5 -1.30 -31.52 -0.56
N HIS A 6 0.00 -31.34 -0.30
CA HIS A 6 0.48 -30.27 0.55
C HIS A 6 0.11 -28.94 -0.13
N ALA A 7 -0.96 -28.31 0.34
CA ALA A 7 -1.18 -26.89 0.12
C ALA A 7 -0.12 -26.14 0.94
N ASP A 8 0.93 -25.72 0.23
CA ASP A 8 1.98 -24.84 0.73
C ASP A 8 1.35 -23.49 1.12
N ASN A 9 1.13 -23.31 2.42
CA ASN A 9 0.40 -22.18 2.99
C ASN A 9 1.30 -20.95 3.23
N THR A 10 2.31 -20.75 2.38
CA THR A 10 3.33 -19.69 2.54
C THR A 10 3.10 -18.45 1.68
N LYS A 11 1.94 -18.29 1.03
CA LYS A 11 1.60 -17.07 0.27
C LYS A 11 0.63 -16.19 1.06
N GLY A 12 1.19 -15.29 1.87
CA GLY A 12 0.43 -14.32 2.65
C GLY A 12 -0.35 -13.32 1.79
N ALA A 13 -1.60 -13.06 2.21
CA ALA A 13 -2.49 -11.93 1.93
C ALA A 13 -2.67 -11.47 0.45
N GLY A 14 -3.66 -12.07 -0.23
CA GLY A 14 -4.40 -11.44 -1.33
C GLY A 14 -5.94 -11.62 -1.33
N PRO A 15 -6.65 -11.86 -0.20
CA PRO A 15 -8.06 -12.29 -0.23
C PRO A 15 -9.04 -11.33 -0.94
N PRO A 16 -8.96 -9.98 -0.82
CA PRO A 16 -9.90 -9.11 -1.52
C PRO A 16 -9.50 -8.78 -2.96
N GLN A 17 -8.31 -9.18 -3.44
CA GLN A 17 -7.83 -8.81 -4.79
C GLN A 17 -8.84 -9.13 -5.89
N PRO A 18 -9.48 -10.33 -5.90
CA PRO A 18 -10.48 -10.67 -6.89
C PRO A 18 -11.73 -9.79 -6.88
N MET A 19 -12.01 -9.06 -5.81
CA MET A 19 -13.21 -8.22 -5.63
C MET A 19 -12.90 -6.74 -5.49
N HIS A 20 -11.62 -6.39 -5.60
CA HIS A 20 -11.14 -5.03 -5.40
C HIS A 20 -11.81 -4.06 -6.38
N TRP A 21 -12.19 -2.89 -5.86
CA TRP A 21 -12.90 -1.81 -6.57
C TRP A 21 -14.30 -2.15 -7.12
N ILE A 22 -14.97 -3.17 -6.58
CA ILE A 22 -16.42 -3.35 -6.76
C ILE A 22 -17.17 -2.51 -5.71
N TYR A 23 -17.56 -1.29 -6.08
CA TYR A 23 -18.26 -0.37 -5.18
C TYR A 23 -19.79 -0.55 -5.16
N ASN A 24 -20.35 -1.08 -6.25
CA ASN A 24 -21.79 -1.34 -6.33
C ASN A 24 -22.15 -2.53 -5.41
N GLN A 25 -22.99 -2.26 -4.41
CA GLN A 25 -23.34 -3.23 -3.36
C GLN A 25 -24.12 -4.43 -3.90
N GLU A 26 -24.99 -4.24 -4.89
CA GLU A 26 -25.74 -5.33 -5.52
C GLU A 26 -24.79 -6.24 -6.30
N ARG A 27 -23.86 -5.64 -7.06
CA ARG A 27 -22.82 -6.37 -7.78
C ARG A 27 -21.89 -7.14 -6.84
N LEU A 28 -21.51 -6.54 -5.72
CA LEU A 28 -20.68 -7.22 -4.72
C LEU A 28 -21.41 -8.43 -4.14
N LYS A 29 -22.70 -8.29 -3.79
CA LYS A 29 -23.54 -9.41 -3.32
C LYS A 29 -23.66 -10.52 -4.35
N GLU A 30 -23.88 -10.19 -5.61
CA GLU A 30 -23.92 -11.17 -6.71
C GLU A 30 -22.58 -11.91 -6.88
N VAL A 31 -21.46 -11.19 -6.77
CA VAL A 31 -20.13 -11.81 -6.84
C VAL A 31 -19.85 -12.71 -5.63
N LEU A 32 -20.46 -12.42 -4.48
CA LEU A 32 -20.25 -13.18 -3.24
C LEU A 32 -21.22 -14.34 -3.06
N SER A 33 -22.38 -14.36 -3.75
CA SER A 33 -23.47 -15.31 -3.48
C SER A 33 -23.06 -16.77 -3.56
N ASP A 34 -22.12 -17.09 -4.45
CA ASP A 34 -21.71 -18.46 -4.73
C ASP A 34 -20.48 -18.88 -3.90
N LEU A 35 -19.97 -18.00 -3.03
CA LEU A 35 -18.76 -18.21 -2.23
C LEU A 35 -19.06 -18.40 -0.74
N GLU A 36 -20.31 -18.31 -0.31
CA GLU A 36 -20.69 -18.57 1.08
C GLU A 36 -20.36 -20.03 1.49
N PRO A 37 -19.79 -20.28 2.69
CA PRO A 37 -19.46 -19.34 3.76
C PRO A 37 -18.02 -18.80 3.74
N CYS A 38 -17.26 -19.01 2.65
CA CYS A 38 -15.83 -18.68 2.54
C CYS A 38 -15.57 -17.66 1.41
N PRO A 39 -16.01 -16.39 1.57
CA PRO A 39 -15.89 -15.36 0.53
C PRO A 39 -14.45 -14.89 0.27
N GLU A 40 -13.50 -15.26 1.12
CA GLU A 40 -12.16 -14.68 1.16
C GLU A 40 -11.29 -15.07 -0.04
N PHE A 41 -11.56 -16.22 -0.68
CA PHE A 41 -10.72 -16.74 -1.76
C PHE A 41 -11.54 -17.07 -2.99
N ARG A 42 -11.86 -16.04 -3.78
CA ARG A 42 -12.49 -16.22 -5.08
C ARG A 42 -11.45 -16.69 -6.13
N PRO A 43 -11.64 -17.86 -6.79
CA PRO A 43 -10.67 -18.35 -7.78
C PRO A 43 -10.61 -17.50 -9.05
N GLN A 44 -11.74 -16.92 -9.47
CA GLN A 44 -11.81 -16.06 -10.65
C GLN A 44 -11.94 -14.59 -10.25
N SER A 45 -11.05 -13.74 -10.74
CA SER A 45 -11.17 -12.30 -10.53
C SER A 45 -12.50 -11.74 -11.04
N ALA A 46 -13.20 -11.02 -10.17
CA ALA A 46 -14.34 -10.15 -10.49
C ALA A 46 -13.92 -8.66 -10.54
N ASN A 47 -12.62 -8.37 -10.39
CA ASN A 47 -12.07 -7.02 -10.41
C ASN A 47 -12.32 -6.37 -11.79
N PRO A 48 -12.92 -5.16 -11.83
CA PRO A 48 -13.27 -4.53 -13.09
C PRO A 48 -12.10 -3.84 -13.82
N PHE A 49 -10.92 -3.72 -13.19
CA PHE A 49 -9.78 -2.95 -13.69
C PHE A 49 -8.58 -3.80 -14.10
N TYR A 50 -8.25 -4.85 -13.34
CA TYR A 50 -7.07 -5.67 -13.60
C TYR A 50 -7.28 -7.14 -13.22
N ARG A 51 -6.51 -8.03 -13.84
CA ARG A 51 -6.51 -9.47 -13.51
C ARG A 51 -5.12 -9.88 -13.05
N ARG A 52 -5.08 -10.57 -11.91
CA ARG A 52 -3.92 -11.30 -11.39
C ARG A 52 -4.36 -12.71 -11.00
N THR A 53 -3.41 -13.62 -10.89
CA THR A 53 -3.67 -14.93 -10.32
C THR A 53 -4.09 -14.76 -8.87
N THR A 54 -5.20 -15.38 -8.46
CA THR A 54 -5.65 -15.34 -7.06
C THR A 54 -4.53 -15.80 -6.13
N GLY A 55 -4.27 -15.03 -5.07
CA GLY A 55 -3.18 -15.26 -4.13
C GLY A 55 -1.88 -14.52 -4.48
N GLU A 56 -1.78 -13.90 -5.66
CA GLU A 56 -0.73 -12.92 -5.92
C GLU A 56 -1.02 -11.60 -5.22
N GLN A 57 0.05 -10.87 -4.93
CA GLN A 57 -0.02 -9.53 -4.38
C GLN A 57 -0.63 -8.53 -5.36
N THR A 58 -1.08 -7.40 -4.86
CA THR A 58 -1.40 -6.22 -5.69
C THR A 58 -0.26 -5.21 -5.57
N CYS A 59 -0.34 -4.09 -6.28
CA CYS A 59 0.65 -3.01 -6.12
C CYS A 59 0.80 -2.56 -4.67
N TYR A 60 -0.26 -2.60 -3.85
CA TYR A 60 -0.19 -2.27 -2.43
C TYR A 60 0.74 -3.20 -1.65
N GLY A 61 0.53 -4.52 -1.79
CA GLY A 61 1.36 -5.52 -1.12
C GLY A 61 2.78 -5.61 -1.70
N ASP A 62 2.93 -5.44 -3.01
CA ASP A 62 4.24 -5.37 -3.66
C ASP A 62 5.04 -4.15 -3.17
N GLN A 63 4.40 -3.00 -2.91
CA GLN A 63 5.06 -1.84 -2.29
C GLN A 63 5.53 -2.15 -0.85
N ALA A 64 4.70 -2.84 -0.07
CA ALA A 64 5.07 -3.28 1.29
C ALA A 64 6.24 -4.27 1.27
N TYR A 65 6.26 -5.18 0.28
CA TYR A 65 7.36 -6.13 0.09
C TYR A 65 8.68 -5.43 -0.24
N VAL A 66 8.67 -4.46 -1.17
CA VAL A 66 9.86 -3.67 -1.51
C VAL A 66 10.39 -2.90 -0.31
N LEU A 67 9.51 -2.30 0.50
CA LEU A 67 9.89 -1.64 1.74
C LEU A 67 10.54 -2.62 2.73
N LEU A 68 9.90 -3.76 2.97
CA LEU A 68 10.44 -4.81 3.85
C LEU A 68 11.82 -5.28 3.38
N GLU A 69 12.01 -5.48 2.08
CA GLU A 69 13.29 -5.92 1.53
C GLU A 69 14.40 -4.90 1.81
N SER A 70 14.12 -3.61 1.58
CA SER A 70 15.06 -2.52 1.88
C SER A 70 15.42 -2.46 3.37
N LEU A 71 14.42 -2.47 4.24
CA LEU A 71 14.60 -2.46 5.70
C LEU A 71 15.40 -3.66 6.18
N SER A 72 15.13 -4.86 5.65
CA SER A 72 15.85 -6.07 6.04
C SER A 72 17.34 -6.04 5.66
N GLN A 73 17.68 -5.33 4.59
CA GLN A 73 19.04 -5.20 4.09
C GLN A 73 19.86 -4.16 4.86
N HIS A 74 19.22 -3.07 5.30
CA HIS A 74 19.91 -1.92 5.90
C HIS A 74 19.72 -1.79 7.40
N GLY A 75 18.69 -2.43 7.98
CA GLY A 75 18.31 -2.27 9.39
C GLY A 75 17.75 -0.90 9.74
N ASP A 76 17.56 -0.04 8.75
CA ASP A 76 17.05 1.34 8.84
C ASP A 76 16.33 1.70 7.53
N VAL A 77 15.56 2.78 7.54
CA VAL A 77 15.06 3.43 6.32
C VAL A 77 16.25 4.01 5.56
N ASN A 78 16.44 3.53 4.33
CA ASN A 78 17.44 4.05 3.40
C ASN A 78 16.72 4.52 2.13
N VAL A 79 16.49 5.83 2.03
CA VAL A 79 15.72 6.44 0.93
C VAL A 79 16.32 6.16 -0.45
N GLU A 80 17.65 6.20 -0.58
CA GLU A 80 18.32 5.91 -1.85
C GLU A 80 18.12 4.46 -2.30
N ASP A 81 18.32 3.50 -1.39
CA ASP A 81 18.10 2.08 -1.66
C ASP A 81 16.63 1.79 -1.97
N LEU A 82 15.72 2.37 -1.18
CA LEU A 82 14.28 2.19 -1.36
C LEU A 82 13.83 2.73 -2.72
N THR A 83 14.28 3.93 -3.10
CA THR A 83 14.04 4.53 -4.42
C THR A 83 14.51 3.61 -5.53
N ARG A 84 15.76 3.12 -5.45
CA ARG A 84 16.33 2.19 -6.44
C ARG A 84 15.52 0.89 -6.55
N ARG A 85 15.08 0.32 -5.43
CA ARG A 85 14.29 -0.92 -5.43
C ARG A 85 12.89 -0.71 -6.00
N PHE A 86 12.22 0.39 -5.65
CA PHE A 86 10.94 0.75 -6.28
C PHE A 86 11.09 0.88 -7.79
N TYR A 87 12.10 1.61 -8.24
CA TYR A 87 12.37 1.79 -9.66
C TYR A 87 12.62 0.45 -10.37
N LYS A 88 13.41 -0.45 -9.75
CA LYS A 88 13.70 -1.78 -10.30
C LYS A 88 12.48 -2.71 -10.31
N PHE A 89 11.66 -2.68 -9.27
CA PHE A 89 10.56 -3.64 -9.10
C PHE A 89 9.34 -3.29 -9.97
N PHE A 90 9.03 -2.01 -10.11
CA PHE A 90 7.85 -1.53 -10.84
C PHE A 90 8.17 -0.97 -12.24
N GLY A 91 9.45 -0.91 -12.61
CA GLY A 91 9.93 -0.22 -13.81
C GLY A 91 9.94 -1.07 -15.09
N PRO A 92 10.65 -0.61 -16.12
CA PRO A 92 10.70 -1.26 -17.44
C PRO A 92 11.17 -2.72 -17.38
N GLY A 93 10.57 -3.57 -18.22
CA GLY A 93 10.89 -5.00 -18.32
C GLY A 93 10.31 -5.88 -17.20
N THR A 94 9.46 -5.32 -16.33
CA THR A 94 8.78 -6.06 -15.26
C THR A 94 7.34 -6.40 -15.63
N VAL A 95 6.64 -7.16 -14.77
CA VAL A 95 5.19 -7.40 -14.92
C VAL A 95 4.35 -6.12 -14.84
N TYR A 96 4.91 -5.03 -14.31
CA TYR A 96 4.26 -3.72 -14.25
C TYR A 96 4.45 -2.88 -15.51
N ASP A 97 5.35 -3.26 -16.41
CA ASP A 97 5.64 -2.58 -17.68
C ASP A 97 4.55 -2.82 -18.73
N LEU A 98 3.36 -2.28 -18.45
CA LEU A 98 2.17 -2.38 -19.28
C LEU A 98 1.82 -1.01 -19.85
N PRO A 99 1.25 -0.92 -21.07
CA PRO A 99 0.88 0.37 -21.67
C PRO A 99 -0.02 1.24 -20.80
N LEU A 100 -0.90 0.68 -19.96
CA LEU A 100 -1.75 1.46 -19.05
C LEU A 100 -1.00 1.98 -17.81
N ASN A 101 0.10 1.31 -17.45
CA ASN A 101 0.93 1.66 -16.31
C ASN A 101 2.05 2.65 -16.67
N ASP A 102 2.31 2.88 -17.96
CA ASP A 102 3.28 3.87 -18.43
C ASP A 102 3.09 5.23 -17.71
N PRO A 103 4.10 5.69 -16.95
CA PRO A 103 4.02 6.91 -16.15
C PRO A 103 3.86 8.17 -17.02
N TYR A 104 4.19 8.10 -18.31
CA TYR A 104 4.11 9.20 -19.28
C TYR A 104 2.88 9.15 -20.18
N ARG A 105 2.02 8.13 -20.00
CA ARG A 105 0.81 7.99 -20.80
C ARG A 105 -0.13 9.19 -20.61
N LYS A 106 -0.40 9.92 -21.70
CA LYS A 106 -1.37 11.04 -21.67
C LYS A 106 -2.80 10.50 -21.68
N LYS A 107 -3.65 11.02 -20.79
CA LYS A 107 -5.08 10.67 -20.75
C LYS A 107 -5.74 10.96 -22.10
N GLY A 108 -6.46 9.99 -22.64
CA GLY A 108 -7.11 10.11 -23.96
C GLY A 108 -6.17 9.93 -25.17
N SER A 109 -4.87 9.69 -24.95
CA SER A 109 -3.95 9.30 -26.01
C SER A 109 -3.90 7.78 -26.19
N GLY A 110 -3.76 7.35 -27.45
CA GLY A 110 -3.64 5.94 -27.82
C GLY A 110 -4.98 5.19 -27.91
N PRO A 111 -4.94 3.87 -28.19
CA PRO A 111 -6.12 3.03 -28.29
C PRO A 111 -6.94 3.04 -27.00
N LYS A 112 -8.26 2.90 -27.14
CA LYS A 112 -9.16 2.73 -25.99
C LYS A 112 -8.73 1.49 -25.20
N VAL A 113 -8.45 1.67 -23.92
CA VAL A 113 -8.08 0.57 -23.04
C VAL A 113 -9.31 -0.29 -22.78
N VAL A 114 -9.17 -1.59 -23.02
CA VAL A 114 -10.17 -2.58 -22.66
C VAL A 114 -9.83 -3.06 -21.25
N LEU A 115 -10.78 -2.85 -20.33
CA LEU A 115 -10.66 -3.30 -18.95
C LEU A 115 -11.46 -4.61 -18.75
N PRO A 116 -11.05 -5.46 -17.80
CA PRO A 116 -9.82 -5.33 -17.01
C PRO A 116 -8.58 -5.71 -17.82
N ILE A 117 -7.45 -5.05 -17.53
CA ILE A 117 -6.15 -5.40 -18.12
C ILE A 117 -5.69 -6.79 -17.66
N ASP A 118 -4.87 -7.44 -18.47
CA ASP A 118 -4.18 -8.67 -18.09
C ASP A 118 -2.82 -8.31 -17.47
N GLY A 119 -2.71 -8.45 -16.14
CA GLY A 119 -1.55 -8.03 -15.37
C GLY A 119 -1.87 -7.01 -14.28
N PRO A 120 -0.85 -6.56 -13.52
CA PRO A 120 -1.03 -5.73 -12.34
C PRO A 120 -1.34 -4.27 -12.67
N TRP A 121 -1.96 -3.58 -11.71
CA TRP A 121 -2.27 -2.15 -11.78
C TRP A 121 -1.21 -1.30 -11.09
N SER A 122 -0.73 -0.22 -11.72
CA SER A 122 0.10 0.81 -11.07
C SER A 122 -0.71 2.03 -10.66
N ASN A 123 -0.66 2.38 -9.37
CA ASN A 123 -1.31 3.57 -8.81
C ASN A 123 -0.64 4.86 -9.30
N GLU A 124 -1.32 6.00 -9.14
CA GLU A 124 -0.78 7.29 -9.58
C GLU A 124 0.45 7.71 -8.76
N SER A 125 0.51 7.35 -7.47
CA SER A 125 1.68 7.54 -6.60
C SER A 125 2.97 6.97 -7.23
N LEU A 126 2.91 5.72 -7.71
CA LEU A 126 4.02 5.05 -8.39
C LEU A 126 4.34 5.73 -9.74
N LYS A 127 3.33 6.10 -10.52
CA LYS A 127 3.55 6.77 -11.81
C LYS A 127 4.26 8.12 -11.65
N ALA A 128 3.81 8.91 -10.68
CA ALA A 128 4.45 10.18 -10.34
C ALA A 128 5.86 9.97 -9.79
N PHE A 129 6.08 8.95 -8.97
CA PHE A 129 7.40 8.54 -8.50
C PHE A 129 8.39 8.36 -9.65
N PHE A 130 8.05 7.55 -10.65
CA PHE A 130 8.91 7.37 -11.83
C PHE A 130 9.21 8.70 -12.53
N ARG A 131 8.17 9.50 -12.81
CA ARG A 131 8.35 10.82 -13.45
C ARG A 131 9.29 11.73 -12.66
N ASN A 132 9.21 11.71 -11.33
CA ASN A 132 10.02 12.55 -10.46
C ASN A 132 11.47 12.06 -10.38
N VAL A 133 11.69 10.74 -10.28
CA VAL A 133 13.03 10.13 -10.32
C VAL A 133 13.72 10.42 -11.65
N ASP A 134 13.02 10.20 -12.77
CA ASP A 134 13.56 10.42 -14.11
C ASP A 134 13.85 11.90 -14.39
N ALA A 135 13.16 12.82 -13.70
CA ALA A 135 13.43 14.25 -13.73
C ALA A 135 14.56 14.68 -12.77
N GLY A 136 15.16 13.76 -12.00
CA GLY A 136 16.23 14.05 -11.05
C GLY A 136 15.79 14.88 -9.85
N LYS A 137 14.52 14.80 -9.46
CA LYS A 137 14.03 15.50 -8.25
C LYS A 137 14.55 14.83 -6.99
N GLU A 138 14.82 15.66 -5.97
CA GLU A 138 15.15 15.19 -4.63
C GLU A 138 13.93 14.57 -3.94
N GLU A 139 12.78 15.25 -4.00
CA GLU A 139 11.50 14.72 -3.54
C GLU A 139 10.81 13.92 -4.65
N THR A 140 10.80 12.60 -4.50
CA THR A 140 10.30 11.69 -5.54
C THR A 140 8.81 11.39 -5.41
N GLY A 141 8.20 11.54 -4.22
CA GLY A 141 6.80 11.18 -4.01
C GLY A 141 5.79 12.05 -4.75
N CYS A 142 4.59 11.50 -4.95
CA CYS A 142 3.47 12.23 -5.56
C CYS A 142 2.85 13.21 -4.57
N ASP A 143 2.73 14.48 -4.94
CA ASP A 143 2.17 15.57 -4.11
C ASP A 143 0.63 15.67 -4.21
N VAL A 144 0.04 15.16 -5.30
CA VAL A 144 -1.40 15.25 -5.57
C VAL A 144 -2.18 13.96 -5.30
N ASP A 145 -1.49 12.81 -5.21
CA ASP A 145 -2.17 11.53 -4.98
C ASP A 145 -2.59 11.41 -3.50
N CYS A 146 -3.90 11.43 -3.28
CA CYS A 146 -4.49 11.39 -1.94
C CYS A 146 -5.05 9.99 -1.59
N GLN A 147 -4.50 8.91 -2.18
CA GLN A 147 -4.95 7.54 -1.93
C GLN A 147 -4.31 6.95 -0.66
N MET A 148 -4.72 5.73 -0.31
CA MET A 148 -4.39 5.06 0.95
C MET A 148 -3.08 4.23 0.87
N ASP A 149 -2.23 4.48 -0.12
CA ASP A 149 -1.05 3.66 -0.41
C ASP A 149 -0.11 3.56 0.79
N GLY A 150 0.12 4.68 1.49
CA GLY A 150 0.92 4.70 2.73
C GLY A 150 0.41 3.73 3.80
N VAL A 151 -0.91 3.73 4.04
CA VAL A 151 -1.53 2.84 5.04
C VAL A 151 -1.43 1.36 4.64
N THR A 152 -1.40 1.04 3.35
CA THR A 152 -1.27 -0.35 2.91
C THR A 152 0.13 -0.93 3.07
N LYS A 153 1.16 -0.09 3.24
CA LYS A 153 2.57 -0.52 3.26
C LYS A 153 3.34 -0.20 4.54
N LEU A 154 2.77 0.50 5.52
CA LEU A 154 3.51 0.91 6.74
C LEU A 154 3.94 -0.24 7.65
N ALA A 155 3.37 -1.44 7.51
CA ALA A 155 3.54 -2.49 8.51
C ALA A 155 5.02 -2.89 8.77
N PRO A 156 5.88 -3.06 7.73
CA PRO A 156 7.29 -3.39 7.94
C PRO A 156 8.06 -2.33 8.75
N VAL A 157 7.85 -1.03 8.45
CA VAL A 157 8.56 0.05 9.14
C VAL A 157 8.06 0.21 10.57
N VAL A 158 6.75 0.14 10.81
CA VAL A 158 6.22 0.19 12.19
C VAL A 158 6.70 -1.00 13.00
N ALA A 159 6.71 -2.21 12.45
CA ALA A 159 7.21 -3.38 13.16
C ALA A 159 8.69 -3.25 13.55
N LEU A 160 9.53 -2.64 12.70
CA LEU A 160 10.96 -2.43 12.99
C LEU A 160 11.21 -1.36 14.08
N TYR A 161 10.32 -0.39 14.19
CA TYR A 161 10.49 0.77 15.07
C TYR A 161 9.50 0.85 16.24
N ALA A 162 8.58 -0.10 16.41
CA ALA A 162 7.60 -0.07 17.49
C ALA A 162 8.27 0.12 18.86
N GLY A 163 7.78 1.11 19.62
CA GLY A 163 8.30 1.50 20.93
C GLY A 163 9.51 2.44 20.88
N LYS A 164 10.00 2.81 19.70
CA LYS A 164 11.11 3.75 19.52
C LYS A 164 10.61 5.17 19.21
N PRO A 165 11.22 6.22 19.78
CA PRO A 165 10.75 7.59 19.62
C PRO A 165 10.79 8.11 18.18
N GLU A 166 11.65 7.55 17.32
CA GLU A 166 11.81 7.90 15.91
C GLU A 166 10.83 7.17 14.97
N MET A 167 9.94 6.32 15.47
CA MET A 167 9.06 5.48 14.64
C MET A 167 8.27 6.27 13.60
N LEU A 168 7.64 7.37 14.01
CA LEU A 168 6.81 8.19 13.12
C LEU A 168 7.63 8.95 12.08
N GLU A 169 8.82 9.43 12.45
CA GLU A 169 9.76 10.07 11.51
C GLU A 169 10.16 9.06 10.42
N LYS A 170 10.47 7.83 10.82
CA LYS A 170 10.85 6.76 9.89
C LYS A 170 9.70 6.30 8.99
N VAL A 171 8.47 6.26 9.52
CA VAL A 171 7.28 6.02 8.71
C VAL A 171 7.13 7.13 7.65
N GLU A 172 7.20 8.39 8.06
CA GLU A 172 7.06 9.52 7.12
C GLU A 172 8.14 9.50 6.03
N GLU A 173 9.41 9.33 6.40
CA GLU A 173 10.55 9.22 5.48
C GLU A 173 10.30 8.14 4.42
N ALA A 174 9.85 6.95 4.83
CA ALA A 174 9.55 5.86 3.90
C ALA A 174 8.33 6.12 3.01
N MET A 175 7.29 6.79 3.51
CA MET A 175 6.08 7.07 2.72
C MET A 175 6.33 8.13 1.65
N ARG A 176 7.07 9.19 2.00
CA ARG A 176 7.37 10.31 1.11
C ARG A 176 8.17 9.92 -0.13
N VAL A 177 8.80 8.74 -0.16
CA VAL A 177 9.46 8.19 -1.36
C VAL A 177 8.49 8.08 -2.54
N THR A 178 7.26 7.59 -2.33
CA THR A 178 6.28 7.45 -3.44
C THR A 178 5.06 8.36 -3.27
N GLN A 179 4.79 8.87 -2.07
CA GLN A 179 3.62 9.68 -1.78
C GLN A 179 3.97 10.84 -0.84
N ASN A 180 4.06 12.04 -1.43
CA ASN A 180 4.47 13.28 -0.78
C ASN A 180 3.27 14.22 -0.60
N ASN A 181 2.11 13.68 -0.20
CA ASN A 181 0.90 14.44 0.09
C ASN A 181 0.67 14.50 1.60
N ASP A 182 0.58 15.69 2.18
CA ASP A 182 0.55 15.86 3.64
C ASP A 182 -0.68 15.24 4.30
N MET A 183 -1.83 15.21 3.63
CA MET A 183 -3.03 14.55 4.19
C MET A 183 -2.80 13.04 4.29
N CYS A 184 -2.21 12.44 3.25
CA CYS A 184 -1.89 11.02 3.26
C CYS A 184 -0.82 10.66 4.27
N VAL A 185 0.18 11.52 4.45
CA VAL A 185 1.20 11.35 5.50
C VAL A 185 0.52 11.41 6.87
N ALA A 186 -0.30 12.43 7.15
CA ALA A 186 -0.99 12.56 8.44
C ALA A 186 -1.89 11.34 8.75
N VAL A 187 -2.68 10.89 7.76
CA VAL A 187 -3.52 9.68 7.91
C VAL A 187 -2.66 8.42 8.12
N THR A 188 -1.54 8.30 7.40
CA THR A 188 -0.63 7.15 7.56
C THR A 188 0.04 7.13 8.93
N LEU A 189 0.42 8.30 9.46
CA LEU A 189 0.99 8.41 10.80
C LEU A 189 -0.03 8.09 11.89
N ALA A 190 -1.29 8.48 11.72
CA ALA A 190 -2.36 8.05 12.62
C ALA A 190 -2.53 6.52 12.58
N ALA A 191 -2.55 5.91 11.38
CA ALA A 191 -2.59 4.45 11.25
C ALA A 191 -1.36 3.76 11.86
N ALA A 192 -0.18 4.38 11.77
CA ALA A 192 1.04 3.88 12.39
C ALA A 192 0.94 3.84 13.92
N ARG A 193 0.35 4.86 14.55
CA ARG A 193 0.07 4.85 15.99
C ARG A 193 -0.84 3.71 16.40
N PHE A 194 -1.89 3.45 15.63
CA PHE A 194 -2.77 2.29 15.88
C PHE A 194 -2.01 0.98 15.78
N LEU A 195 -1.25 0.79 14.69
CA LEU A 195 -0.51 -0.45 14.48
C LEU A 195 0.55 -0.67 15.57
N GLU A 196 1.29 0.38 15.94
CA GLU A 196 2.25 0.33 17.05
C GLU A 196 1.55 -0.02 18.37
N HIS A 197 0.41 0.62 18.66
CA HIS A 197 -0.36 0.34 19.87
C HIS A 197 -0.73 -1.14 19.97
N PHE A 198 -1.20 -1.74 18.89
CA PHE A 198 -1.54 -3.16 18.86
C PHE A 198 -0.31 -4.07 18.92
N ILE A 199 0.81 -3.69 18.32
CA ILE A 199 2.07 -4.44 18.41
C ILE A 199 2.57 -4.50 19.86
N LEU A 200 2.51 -3.37 20.58
CA LEU A 200 3.04 -3.26 21.94
C LEU A 200 2.10 -3.82 23.01
N ASN A 201 0.78 -3.69 22.81
CA ASN A 201 -0.20 -3.97 23.86
C ASN A 201 -1.14 -5.16 23.54
N GLY A 202 -1.14 -5.66 22.30
CA GLY A 202 -2.14 -6.62 21.84
C GLY A 202 -3.52 -5.96 21.66
N PHE A 203 -4.59 -6.77 21.65
CA PHE A 203 -5.96 -6.27 21.48
C PHE A 203 -6.33 -5.29 22.60
N ASP A 204 -6.81 -4.10 22.21
CA ASP A 204 -7.30 -3.07 23.13
C ASP A 204 -8.55 -2.40 22.55
N PRO A 205 -9.73 -2.53 23.20
CA PRO A 205 -10.95 -1.86 22.76
C PRO A 205 -10.88 -0.33 22.85
N ASN A 206 -9.93 0.22 23.62
CA ASN A 206 -9.74 1.67 23.81
C ASN A 206 -8.60 2.24 22.95
N ALA A 207 -8.09 1.48 21.97
CA ALA A 207 -7.00 1.93 21.10
C ALA A 207 -7.31 3.27 20.41
N LEU A 208 -8.58 3.52 20.06
CA LEU A 208 -9.02 4.79 19.49
C LEU A 208 -8.76 5.96 20.44
N ASP A 209 -9.21 5.85 21.69
CA ASP A 209 -9.02 6.92 22.69
C ASP A 209 -7.54 7.14 23.00
N ALA A 210 -6.75 6.07 23.04
CA ALA A 210 -5.31 6.14 23.23
C ALA A 210 -4.62 6.93 22.10
N VAL A 211 -4.94 6.62 20.84
CA VAL A 211 -4.38 7.33 19.68
C VAL A 211 -4.89 8.77 19.60
N LEU A 212 -6.17 9.02 19.88
CA LEU A 212 -6.71 10.39 19.93
C LEU A 212 -6.07 11.22 21.03
N THR A 213 -5.74 10.63 22.17
CA THR A 213 -5.02 11.30 23.25
C THR A 213 -3.62 11.70 22.78
N GLN A 214 -2.90 10.81 22.10
CA GLN A 214 -1.59 11.14 21.51
C GLN A 214 -1.69 12.27 20.48
N LEU A 215 -2.67 12.22 19.58
CA LEU A 215 -2.86 13.23 18.54
C LEU A 215 -3.28 14.60 19.09
N ASN A 216 -3.99 14.63 20.23
CA ASN A 216 -4.38 15.88 20.89
C ASN A 216 -3.29 16.47 21.79
N ASP A 217 -2.20 15.75 22.07
CA ASP A 217 -1.09 16.27 22.87
C ASP A 217 -0.39 17.44 22.13
N PRO A 218 -0.33 18.65 22.72
CA PRO A 218 0.42 19.77 22.16
C PRO A 218 1.92 19.50 21.93
N LYS A 219 2.49 18.51 22.62
CA LYS A 219 3.89 18.09 22.53
C LYS A 219 4.05 16.72 21.85
N ARG A 220 3.03 16.26 21.12
CA ARG A 220 3.06 14.98 20.41
C ARG A 220 4.29 14.85 19.50
N GLN A 221 4.75 13.62 19.34
CA GLN A 221 5.82 13.27 18.40
C GLN A 221 5.33 13.43 16.95
N ASN A 222 6.22 13.91 16.09
CA ASN A 222 6.01 14.12 14.65
C ASN A 222 4.71 14.87 14.30
N PRO A 223 4.52 16.10 14.81
CA PRO A 223 3.30 16.87 14.57
C PRO A 223 3.13 17.21 13.09
N GLN A 224 1.93 16.97 12.55
CA GLN A 224 1.55 17.37 11.19
C GLN A 224 0.55 18.54 11.25
N ASP A 225 0.59 19.40 10.24
CA ASP A 225 -0.35 20.52 10.10
C ASP A 225 -1.80 20.03 9.97
N LEU A 226 -1.99 18.86 9.36
CA LEU A 226 -3.30 18.27 9.08
C LEU A 226 -3.80 17.30 10.16
N ASP A 227 -3.08 17.15 11.29
CA ASP A 227 -3.52 16.27 12.39
C ASP A 227 -4.92 16.64 12.89
N ARG A 228 -5.27 17.93 12.91
CA ARG A 228 -6.61 18.39 13.32
C ARG A 228 -7.71 17.86 12.41
N ALA A 229 -7.46 17.75 11.11
CA ALA A 229 -8.42 17.17 10.17
C ALA A 229 -8.56 15.66 10.34
N VAL A 230 -7.51 14.98 10.82
CA VAL A 230 -7.53 13.53 11.10
C VAL A 230 -8.27 13.21 12.41
N ILE A 231 -8.17 14.08 13.41
CA ILE A 231 -8.88 13.93 14.70
C ILE A 231 -10.41 14.05 14.53
N GLY A 232 -10.86 14.94 13.64
CA GLY A 232 -12.28 15.27 13.45
C GLY A 232 -12.71 16.53 14.18
#